data_AF-A0A066WY22-F1
#
_entry.id   AF-A0A066WY22-F1
#
_cell.length_a   1.000
_cell.length_b   1.000
_cell.length_c   1.000
_cell.angle_alpha   90.00
_cell.angle_beta   90.00
_cell.angle_gamma   90.00
#
_symmetry.space_group_name_H-M   'P 1'
#
loop_
_entity.id
_entity.type
_entity.pdbx_description
1 polymer ?
#
loop_
_entity_poly.entity_id
_entity_poly.type
_entity_poly.pdbx_seq_one_letter_code
_entity_poly.pdbx_strand_id
1 'polypeptide(L)'
;MSEHISNTGNELDLVDENKPKELHPHANMILVLRRDSTEPVRRYLAHSEVLIAASPYFASLLGPHFGEGYALQSEQQPEITLEEDDPEAMDMLLSVLHHRTTS
;
A
#
# COMPACT_ATOMS: atom_id res chain seq x y z
N MET A 1 -22.80 26.12 -41.47
CA MET A 1 -23.04 24.70 -41.13
C MET A 1 -21.70 24.01 -40.99
N SER A 2 -21.32 23.75 -39.75
CA SER A 2 -20.60 22.56 -39.26
C SER A 2 -20.01 22.93 -37.91
N GLU A 3 -20.66 22.39 -36.89
CA GLU A 3 -20.41 22.60 -35.48
C GLU A 3 -19.09 21.93 -35.09
N HIS A 4 -18.15 22.69 -34.52
CA HIS A 4 -17.07 22.12 -33.75
C HIS A 4 -17.64 21.72 -32.38
N ILE A 5 -18.14 20.49 -32.30
CA ILE A 5 -18.42 19.86 -31.00
C ILE A 5 -17.06 19.48 -30.41
N SER A 6 -16.58 20.30 -29.48
CA SER A 6 -15.54 19.88 -28.54
C SER A 6 -16.11 18.72 -27.74
N ASN A 7 -15.69 17.51 -28.09
CA ASN A 7 -15.99 16.31 -27.35
C ASN A 7 -15.32 16.42 -25.98
N THR A 8 -16.10 16.77 -24.96
CA THR A 8 -15.79 16.57 -23.55
C THR A 8 -15.70 15.06 -23.30
N GLY A 9 -14.54 14.51 -23.62
CA GLY A 9 -14.16 13.14 -23.28
C GLY A 9 -13.84 13.08 -21.80
N ASN A 10 -14.82 12.59 -21.05
CA ASN A 10 -14.72 12.06 -19.69
C ASN A 10 -13.34 11.42 -19.44
N GLU A 11 -12.49 12.08 -18.66
CA GLU A 11 -11.30 11.49 -18.03
C GLU A 11 -11.82 10.59 -16.91
N LEU A 12 -12.35 9.44 -17.30
CA LEU A 12 -12.62 8.34 -16.40
C LEU A 12 -11.24 7.92 -15.89
N ASP A 13 -10.97 8.21 -14.62
CA ASP A 13 -9.89 7.62 -13.84
C ASP A 13 -9.84 6.13 -14.16
N LEU A 14 -8.94 5.76 -15.06
CA LEU A 14 -8.49 4.39 -15.20
C LEU A 14 -7.87 4.10 -13.84
N VAL A 15 -8.58 3.32 -13.03
CA VAL A 15 -8.04 2.80 -11.77
C VAL A 15 -6.81 1.99 -12.21
N ASP A 16 -5.64 2.61 -12.12
CA ASP A 16 -4.38 1.91 -12.30
C ASP A 16 -4.35 0.87 -11.19
N GLU A 17 -4.68 -0.38 -11.52
CA GLU A 17 -4.81 -1.46 -10.53
C GLU A 17 -3.48 -1.72 -9.80
N ASN A 18 -2.37 -1.16 -10.29
CA ASN A 18 -1.06 -1.20 -9.64
C ASN A 18 -0.74 0.04 -8.80
N LYS A 19 -1.59 1.08 -8.81
CA LYS A 19 -1.37 2.28 -7.99
C LYS A 19 -1.53 1.93 -6.51
N PRO A 20 -0.53 2.20 -5.66
CA PRO A 20 -0.66 1.94 -4.23
C PRO A 20 -1.78 2.75 -3.59
N LYS A 21 -2.58 2.11 -2.73
CA LYS A 21 -3.56 2.78 -1.86
C LYS A 21 -2.81 3.56 -0.78
N GLU A 22 -3.05 4.87 -0.70
CA GLU A 22 -2.43 5.73 0.30
C GLU A 22 -3.09 5.57 1.68
N LEU A 23 -2.34 5.09 2.67
CA LEU A 23 -2.81 4.95 4.04
C LEU A 23 -2.33 6.09 4.95
N HIS A 24 -1.19 6.70 4.64
CA HIS A 24 -0.60 7.75 5.47
C HIS A 24 0.03 8.87 4.62
N PRO A 25 -0.19 10.17 4.94
CA PRO A 25 0.35 11.29 4.17
C PRO A 25 1.88 11.40 4.22
N HIS A 26 2.51 10.77 5.21
CA HIS A 26 3.97 10.70 5.37
C HIS A 26 4.51 9.29 5.12
N ALA A 27 3.81 8.46 4.35
CA ALA A 27 4.19 7.08 4.11
C ALA A 27 5.67 6.94 3.71
N ASN A 28 6.39 6.06 4.42
CA ASN A 28 7.83 5.81 4.23
C ASN A 28 8.12 4.39 3.75
N MET A 29 7.09 3.62 3.42
CA MET A 29 7.24 2.27 2.87
C MET A 29 6.07 1.91 1.96
N ILE A 30 6.30 0.93 1.10
CA ILE A 30 5.26 0.29 0.29
C ILE A 30 5.09 -1.14 0.78
N LEU A 31 3.89 -1.52 1.23
CA LEU A 31 3.54 -2.92 1.46
C LEU A 31 2.97 -3.51 0.18
N VAL A 32 3.49 -4.68 -0.21
CA VAL A 32 3.10 -5.40 -1.43
C VAL A 32 2.54 -6.76 -1.02
N LEU A 33 1.27 -7.01 -1.30
CA LEU A 33 0.66 -8.30 -1.01
C LEU A 33 0.68 -9.17 -2.25
N ARG A 34 1.21 -10.38 -2.13
CA ARG A 34 1.21 -11.39 -3.19
C ARG A 34 0.46 -12.61 -2.71
N ARG A 35 -0.29 -13.24 -3.61
CA ARG A 35 -0.93 -14.53 -3.36
C ARG A 35 -0.56 -15.47 -4.48
N ASP A 36 0.36 -16.40 -4.22
CA ASP A 36 0.73 -17.54 -5.10
C ASP A 36 1.06 -17.19 -6.57
N SER A 37 1.28 -15.92 -6.88
CA SER A 37 1.45 -15.38 -8.24
C SER A 37 2.62 -14.40 -8.27
N THR A 38 3.24 -14.23 -9.45
CA THR A 38 4.33 -13.28 -9.64
C THR A 38 3.85 -11.83 -9.61
N GLU A 39 2.55 -11.58 -9.80
CA GLU A 39 1.97 -10.24 -9.81
C GLU A 39 1.43 -9.86 -8.41
N PRO A 40 1.67 -8.60 -7.96
CA PRO A 40 1.13 -8.12 -6.71
C PRO A 40 -0.38 -7.98 -6.78
N VAL A 41 -1.07 -8.46 -5.74
CA VAL A 41 -2.53 -8.38 -5.62
C VAL A 41 -2.94 -7.00 -5.11
N ARG A 42 -2.19 -6.42 -4.18
CA ARG A 42 -2.44 -5.07 -3.62
C ARG A 42 -1.16 -4.38 -3.19
N ARG A 43 -1.13 -3.05 -3.29
CA ARG A 43 -0.01 -2.20 -2.86
C ARG A 43 -0.52 -1.09 -1.94
N TYR A 44 0.24 -0.77 -0.89
CA TYR A 44 -0.13 0.24 0.10
C TYR A 44 1.02 1.16 0.45
N LEU A 45 0.79 2.47 0.45
CA LEU A 45 1.71 3.46 1.01
C LEU A 45 1.41 3.61 2.50
N ALA A 46 2.29 3.09 3.35
CA ALA A 46 2.11 3.00 4.80
C ALA A 46 3.22 3.71 5.58
N HIS A 47 2.98 3.96 6.87
CA HIS A 47 3.98 4.49 7.79
C HIS A 47 4.43 3.40 8.77
N SER A 48 5.70 3.01 8.69
CA SER A 48 6.26 1.91 9.49
C SER A 48 6.05 2.09 10.99
N GLU A 49 6.27 3.28 11.55
CA GLU A 49 6.09 3.50 13.00
C GLU A 49 4.65 3.33 13.48
N VAL A 50 3.65 3.64 12.63
CA VAL A 50 2.23 3.43 12.98
C VAL A 50 1.96 1.93 13.11
N LEU A 51 2.47 1.15 12.15
CA LEU A 51 2.36 -0.31 12.16
C LEU A 51 3.08 -0.94 13.35
N ILE A 52 4.32 -0.52 13.62
CA ILE A 52 5.14 -1.01 14.74
C ILE A 52 4.46 -0.72 16.08
N ALA A 53 3.96 0.51 16.26
CA ALA A 53 3.30 0.91 17.50
C ALA A 53 1.99 0.15 17.75
N ALA A 54 1.26 -0.20 16.68
CA ALA A 54 -0.05 -0.82 16.78
C ALA A 54 -0.03 -2.36 16.79
N SER A 55 1.09 -3.00 16.39
CA SER A 55 1.14 -4.46 16.22
C SER A 55 2.52 -5.06 16.55
N PRO A 56 2.61 -6.01 17.49
CA PRO A 56 3.82 -6.79 17.74
C PRO A 56 4.32 -7.57 16.52
N TYR A 57 3.42 -7.96 15.62
CA TYR A 57 3.77 -8.61 14.36
C TYR A 57 4.62 -7.67 13.48
N PHE A 58 4.14 -6.46 13.24
CA PHE A 58 4.88 -5.47 12.45
C PHE A 58 6.15 -4.99 13.17
N ALA A 59 6.13 -4.89 14.50
CA ALA A 59 7.35 -4.61 15.28
C ALA A 59 8.43 -5.68 15.08
N SER A 60 8.02 -6.94 14.93
CA SER A 60 8.95 -8.04 14.67
C SER A 60 9.43 -8.00 13.21
N LEU A 61 8.50 -7.93 12.25
CA LEU A 61 8.80 -7.93 10.81
C LEU A 61 9.68 -6.75 10.37
N LEU A 62 9.37 -5.55 10.85
CA LEU A 62 10.09 -4.32 10.50
C LEU A 62 11.26 -4.03 11.46
N GLY A 63 11.51 -4.94 12.41
CA GLY A 63 12.62 -4.87 13.33
C GLY A 63 13.95 -5.31 12.69
N PRO A 64 15.07 -5.15 13.41
CA PRO A 64 16.42 -5.38 12.87
C PRO A 64 16.76 -6.85 12.59
N HIS A 65 15.85 -7.78 12.92
CA HIS A 65 16.08 -9.22 12.79
C HIS A 65 15.77 -9.75 11.39
N PHE A 66 15.07 -8.95 10.57
CA PHE A 66 14.64 -9.31 9.22
C PHE A 66 15.20 -8.31 8.20
N GLY A 67 15.34 -8.74 6.95
CA GLY A 67 15.92 -7.90 5.88
C GLY A 67 15.06 -6.66 5.59
N GLU A 68 13.76 -6.80 5.82
CA GLU A 68 12.72 -5.79 5.71
C GLU A 68 12.99 -4.58 6.62
N GLY A 69 13.39 -4.82 7.87
CA GLY A 69 13.75 -3.76 8.81
C GLY A 69 15.05 -3.04 8.45
N TYR A 70 16.00 -3.73 7.82
CA TYR A 70 17.21 -3.09 7.30
C TYR A 70 16.88 -2.18 6.11
N ALA A 71 16.02 -2.64 5.19
CA ALA A 71 15.59 -1.86 4.03
C ALA A 71 14.94 -0.53 4.44
N LEU A 72 14.16 -0.50 5.52
CA LEU A 72 13.58 0.73 6.09
C LEU A 72 14.62 1.76 6.55
N GLN A 73 15.82 1.32 6.92
CA GLN A 73 16.89 2.21 7.36
C GLN A 73 17.79 2.66 6.21
N SER A 74 17.95 1.84 5.18
CA SER A 74 18.87 2.09 4.07
C SER A 74 18.21 2.71 2.83
N GLU A 75 16.89 2.57 2.67
CA GLU A 75 16.15 3.01 1.49
C GLU A 75 15.15 4.12 1.85
N GLN A 76 14.88 5.02 0.91
CA GLN A 76 13.93 6.12 1.13
C GLN A 76 12.48 5.65 1.25
N GLN A 77 12.12 4.56 0.54
CA GLN A 77 10.78 3.99 0.54
C GLN A 77 10.85 2.53 0.06
N PRO A 78 11.25 1.58 0.93
CA PRO A 78 11.40 0.19 0.52
C PRO A 78 10.05 -0.46 0.23
N GLU A 79 10.09 -1.47 -0.65
CA GLU A 79 8.97 -2.38 -0.87
C GLU A 79 9.11 -3.61 0.03
N ILE A 80 8.12 -3.82 0.90
CA ILE A 80 8.05 -4.97 1.80
C ILE A 80 6.94 -5.90 1.32
N THR A 81 7.31 -7.12 0.94
CA THR A 81 6.38 -8.11 0.38
C THR A 81 5.79 -8.99 1.47
N LEU A 82 4.48 -9.18 1.45
CA LEU A 82 3.72 -10.09 2.30
C LEU A 82 3.14 -11.20 1.41
N GLU A 83 3.71 -12.41 1.48
CA GLU A 83 3.41 -13.50 0.54
C GLU A 83 2.31 -14.46 1.04
N GLU A 84 2.05 -14.49 2.35
CA GLU A 84 1.14 -15.46 2.97
C GLU A 84 -0.14 -14.83 3.54
N ASP A 85 -0.25 -13.50 3.47
CA ASP A 85 -1.36 -12.76 4.06
C ASP A 85 -2.55 -12.61 3.08
N ASP A 86 -3.76 -12.76 3.61
CA ASP A 86 -4.98 -12.57 2.81
C ASP A 86 -5.17 -11.09 2.43
N PRO A 87 -5.33 -10.76 1.12
CA PRO A 87 -5.42 -9.38 0.66
C PRO A 87 -6.60 -8.59 1.21
N GLU A 88 -7.73 -9.24 1.47
CA GLU A 88 -8.95 -8.58 1.93
C GLU A 88 -8.88 -8.29 3.43
N ALA A 89 -8.42 -9.28 4.22
CA ALA A 89 -8.17 -9.11 5.64
C ALA A 89 -7.12 -8.04 5.91
N MET A 90 -6.03 -8.03 5.14
CA MET A 90 -4.98 -7.03 5.28
C MET A 90 -5.43 -5.64 4.84
N ASP A 91 -6.27 -5.51 3.81
CA ASP A 91 -6.84 -4.21 3.45
C ASP A 91 -7.60 -3.59 4.62
N MET A 92 -8.46 -4.39 5.26
CA MET A 92 -9.22 -3.96 6.43
C MET A 92 -8.29 -3.64 7.60
N LEU A 93 -7.36 -4.54 7.95
CA LEU A 93 -6.43 -4.35 9.05
C LEU A 93 -5.59 -3.07 8.87
N LEU A 94 -4.90 -2.94 7.74
CA LEU A 94 -4.04 -1.79 7.46
C LEU A 94 -4.83 -0.48 7.43
N SER A 95 -6.06 -0.50 6.92
CA SER A 95 -6.94 0.68 6.93
C SER A 95 -7.36 1.05 8.36
N VAL A 96 -7.65 0.07 9.22
CA VAL A 96 -7.97 0.32 10.64
C VAL A 96 -6.77 0.89 11.38
N LEU A 97 -5.58 0.29 11.22
CA LEU A 97 -4.35 0.72 11.89
C LEU A 97 -3.97 2.16 11.53
N HIS A 98 -4.28 2.60 10.30
CA HIS A 98 -4.02 3.96 9.83
C HIS A 98 -5.23 4.90 9.93
N HIS A 99 -6.32 4.51 10.59
CA HIS A 99 -7.55 5.30 10.67
C HIS A 99 -8.11 5.76 9.31
N ARG A 100 -7.97 4.91 8.28
CA ARG A 100 -8.48 5.12 6.92
C ARG A 100 -9.71 4.27 6.60
N THR A 101 -10.47 3.89 7.62
CA THR A 101 -11.78 3.24 7.40
C THR A 101 -12.71 4.22 6.71
N THR A 102 -13.09 3.94 5.46
CA THR A 102 -14.21 4.62 4.81
C THR A 102 -15.51 4.12 5.45
N SER A 103 -16.21 5.01 6.16
CA SER A 103 -17.61 4.77 6.58
C SER A 103 -18.57 5.09 5.45
#